data_AF-A0A917VY05-F1
#
_entry.id   AF-A0A917VY05-F1
#
_cell.length_a   1.000
_cell.length_b   1.000
_cell.length_c   1.000
_cell.angle_alpha   90.00
_cell.angle_beta   90.00
_cell.angle_gamma   90.00
#
_symmetry.space_group_name_H-M   'P 1'
#
loop_
_entity.id
_entity.type
_entity.pdbx_description
1 polymer ?
#
loop_
_entity_poly.entity_id
_entity_poly.type
_entity_poly.pdbx_seq_one_letter_code
_entity_poly.pdbx_strand_id
1 'polypeptide(L)'
;MFAAVTQVRCVDAAREAARLAARGDRSVAVAAARRVAPAGAEISLRDEGDRVIALVMSDTPLLPVLELRAEAVAVKEPDPRA
;
A
#
# COMPACT_ATOMS: atom_id res chain seq x y z
N MET A 1 -1.59 -16.20 15.50
CA MET A 1 -0.80 -14.95 15.38
C MET A 1 -0.46 -14.56 13.93
N PHE A 2 -0.43 -15.47 12.96
CA PHE A 2 -0.11 -15.17 11.56
C PHE A 2 -0.94 -14.03 10.92
N ALA A 3 -2.22 -13.91 11.27
CA ALA A 3 -3.07 -12.81 10.78
C ALA A 3 -2.57 -11.43 11.23
N ALA A 4 -2.09 -11.30 12.48
CA ALA A 4 -1.56 -10.04 12.99
C ALA A 4 -0.28 -9.62 12.26
N VAL A 5 0.64 -10.57 12.01
CA VAL A 5 1.87 -10.31 11.24
C VAL A 5 1.53 -9.92 9.79
N THR A 6 0.58 -10.63 9.17
CA THR A 6 0.12 -10.33 7.81
C THR A 6 -0.49 -8.93 7.75
N GLN A 7 -1.30 -8.56 8.74
CA GLN A 7 -1.89 -7.23 8.83
C GLN A 7 -0.83 -6.13 9.00
N VAL A 8 0.18 -6.34 9.84
CA VAL A 8 1.30 -5.38 9.99
C VAL A 8 2.02 -5.20 8.64
N ARG A 9 2.30 -6.29 7.92
CA ARG A 9 2.89 -6.22 6.57
C ARG A 9 2.02 -5.48 5.57
N CYS A 10 0.70 -5.66 5.60
CA CYS A 10 -0.22 -4.88 4.76
C CYS A 10 -0.13 -3.38 5.09
N VAL A 11 -0.14 -3.01 6.39
CA VAL A 11 -0.04 -1.60 6.84
C VAL A 11 1.28 -0.97 6.42
N ASP A 12 2.40 -1.67 6.60
CA ASP A 12 3.72 -1.16 6.23
C ASP A 12 3.85 -1.01 4.72
N ALA A 13 3.36 -1.99 3.95
CA ALA A 13 3.33 -1.91 2.49
C ALA A 13 2.47 -0.74 1.98
N ALA A 14 1.27 -0.53 2.56
CA ALA A 14 0.39 0.58 2.19
C ALA A 14 1.06 1.93 2.46
N ARG A 15 1.68 2.10 3.64
CA ARG A 15 2.37 3.35 4.00
C ARG A 15 3.52 3.67 3.06
N GLU A 16 4.33 2.67 2.72
CA GLU A 16 5.46 2.86 1.83
C GLU A 16 5.00 3.20 0.40
N ALA A 17 3.97 2.50 -0.08
CA ALA A 17 3.36 2.79 -1.38
C ALA A 17 2.81 4.22 -1.44
N ALA A 18 2.05 4.66 -0.43
CA ALA A 18 1.47 5.99 -0.40
C ALA A 18 2.55 7.07 -0.42
N ARG A 19 3.58 6.94 0.41
CA ARG A 19 4.68 7.90 0.50
C ARG A 19 5.45 8.04 -0.80
N LEU A 20 5.84 6.92 -1.41
CA LEU A 20 6.61 6.94 -2.65
C LEU A 20 5.77 7.43 -3.84
N ALA A 21 4.51 7.03 -3.91
CA ALA A 21 3.61 7.48 -4.97
C ALA A 21 3.29 8.98 -4.86
N ALA A 22 3.22 9.52 -3.64
CA ALA A 22 3.10 10.95 -3.40
C ALA A 22 4.30 11.77 -3.91
N ARG A 23 5.47 11.14 -4.12
CA ARG A 23 6.63 11.77 -4.77
C ARG A 23 6.59 11.74 -6.30
N GLY A 24 5.52 11.19 -6.88
CA GLY A 24 5.34 11.06 -8.32
C GLY A 24 5.88 9.76 -8.93
N ASP A 25 6.53 8.88 -8.17
CA ASP A 25 7.06 7.61 -8.71
C ASP A 25 6.20 6.40 -8.30
N ARG A 26 5.09 6.23 -9.02
CA ARG A 26 4.18 5.09 -8.83
C ARG A 26 4.81 3.73 -9.06
N SER A 27 5.70 3.64 -10.05
CA SER A 27 6.30 2.37 -10.43
C SER A 27 7.21 1.85 -9.31
N VAL A 28 8.02 2.74 -8.74
CA VAL A 28 8.88 2.46 -7.59
C VAL A 28 8.03 2.21 -6.35
N ALA A 29 6.95 2.96 -6.14
CA ALA A 29 6.03 2.76 -5.02
C ALA A 29 5.43 1.34 -4.99
N VAL A 30 4.91 0.86 -6.11
CA VAL A 30 4.35 -0.50 -6.22
C VAL A 30 5.44 -1.54 -6.03
N ALA A 31 6.62 -1.36 -6.64
CA ALA A 31 7.73 -2.29 -6.49
C ALA A 31 8.22 -2.37 -5.03
N ALA A 32 8.27 -1.25 -4.31
CA ALA A 32 8.64 -1.21 -2.89
C ALA A 32 7.59 -1.88 -2.02
N ALA A 33 6.31 -1.56 -2.23
CA ALA A 33 5.21 -2.17 -1.50
C ALA A 33 5.18 -3.70 -1.67
N ARG A 34 5.43 -4.22 -2.89
CA ARG A 34 5.51 -5.67 -3.16
C ARG A 34 6.60 -6.39 -2.36
N ARG A 35 7.71 -5.71 -2.01
CA ARG A 35 8.78 -6.32 -1.19
C ARG A 35 8.36 -6.51 0.26
N VAL A 36 7.47 -5.65 0.77
CA VAL A 36 7.00 -5.69 2.15
C VAL A 36 5.72 -6.52 2.29
N ALA A 37 4.82 -6.40 1.32
CA ALA A 37 3.50 -7.01 1.33
C ALA A 37 3.56 -8.55 1.45
N PRO A 38 2.49 -9.18 1.96
CA PRO A 38 2.34 -10.63 1.89
C PRO A 38 2.38 -11.15 0.44
N ALA A 39 2.75 -12.42 0.27
CA ALA A 39 2.76 -13.06 -1.04
C ALA A 39 1.33 -13.10 -1.62
N GLY A 40 1.18 -12.74 -2.90
CA GLY A 40 -0.12 -12.69 -3.55
C GLY A 40 -0.96 -11.46 -3.23
N ALA A 41 -0.46 -10.53 -2.40
CA ALA A 41 -1.20 -9.32 -2.07
C ALA A 41 -1.48 -8.44 -3.30
N GLU A 42 -2.70 -7.93 -3.37
CA GLU A 42 -3.11 -6.92 -4.33
C GLU A 42 -2.74 -5.53 -3.81
N ILE A 43 -2.20 -4.69 -4.69
CA ILE A 43 -1.74 -3.35 -4.35
C ILE A 43 -2.34 -2.39 -5.38
N SER A 44 -3.12 -1.42 -4.90
CA SER A 44 -3.71 -0.39 -5.73
C SER A 44 -3.37 1.00 -5.21
N LEU A 45 -3.23 1.94 -6.15
CA LEU A 45 -2.95 3.34 -5.88
C LEU A 45 -4.04 4.19 -6.54
N ARG A 46 -4.58 5.15 -5.81
CA ARG A 46 -5.57 6.11 -6.30
C ARG A 46 -5.13 7.53 -5.98
N ASP A 47 -5.25 8.43 -6.94
CA ASP A 47 -5.16 9.86 -6.66
C ASP A 47 -6.50 10.41 -6.23
N GLU A 48 -6.50 11.21 -5.17
CA GLU A 48 -7.63 12.00 -4.73
C GLU A 48 -7.15 13.43 -4.47
N GLY A 49 -7.25 14.28 -5.50
CA GLY A 49 -6.73 15.65 -5.46
C GLY A 49 -5.23 15.70 -5.21
N ASP A 50 -4.86 16.33 -4.09
CA ASP A 50 -3.49 16.45 -3.59
C ASP A 50 -3.03 15.23 -2.79
N ARG A 51 -3.82 14.16 -2.72
CA ARG A 51 -3.50 12.93 -1.97
C ARG A 51 -3.31 11.74 -2.89
N VAL A 52 -2.51 10.80 -2.42
CA VAL A 52 -2.44 9.43 -2.93
C VAL A 52 -2.94 8.49 -1.83
N ILE A 53 -3.88 7.63 -2.19
CA ILE A 53 -4.39 6.54 -1.36
C ILE A 53 -3.79 5.24 -1.88
N ALA A 54 -3.13 4.51 -0.99
CA ALA A 54 -2.61 3.18 -1.25
C ALA A 54 -3.42 2.14 -0.48
N LEU A 55 -3.91 1.14 -1.20
CA LEU A 55 -4.69 0.03 -0.66
C LEU A 55 -3.92 -1.26 -0.90
N VAL A 56 -3.72 -2.04 0.17
CA VAL A 56 -3.12 -3.37 0.12
C VAL A 56 -4.13 -4.37 0.66
N MET A 57 -4.41 -5.41 -0.13
CA MET A 57 -5.32 -6.49 0.20
C MET A 57 -4.57 -7.82 0.13
N SER A 58 -4.82 -8.71 1.07
CA SER A 58 -4.20 -10.03 1.09
C SER A 58 -5.19 -11.07 1.58
N ASP A 59 -5.34 -12.12 0.79
CA ASP A 59 -5.98 -13.34 1.24
C ASP A 59 -5.12 -14.01 2.31
N THR A 60 -5.77 -14.71 3.23
CA THR A 60 -5.07 -15.52 4.23
C THR A 60 -5.29 -17.01 3.93
N PRO A 61 -4.24 -17.77 3.56
CA PRO A 61 -4.40 -19.16 3.10
C PRO A 61 -5.08 -20.09 4.13
N LEU A 62 -4.93 -19.77 5.42
CA LEU A 62 -5.49 -20.57 6.52
C LEU A 62 -6.90 -20.13 6.93
N LEU A 63 -7.37 -18.98 6.44
CA LEU A 63 -8.69 -18.42 6.77
C LEU A 63 -9.30 -17.87 5.46
N PRO A 64 -9.78 -18.74 4.56
CA PRO A 64 -10.24 -18.35 3.21
C PRO A 64 -11.45 -17.42 3.19
N VAL A 65 -12.09 -17.16 4.34
CA VAL A 65 -13.19 -16.20 4.50
C VAL A 65 -12.70 -14.84 5.02
N LEU A 66 -11.40 -14.72 5.34
CA LEU A 66 -10.79 -13.52 5.90
C LEU A 66 -9.82 -12.91 4.89
N GLU A 67 -10.21 -11.76 4.37
CA GLU A 67 -9.36 -10.86 3.60
C GLU A 67 -8.81 -9.78 4.53
N LEU A 68 -7.50 -9.60 4.51
CA LEU A 68 -6.83 -8.55 5.27
C LEU A 68 -6.64 -7.32 4.40
N ARG A 69 -7.05 -6.17 4.91
CA ARG A 69 -6.98 -4.89 4.22
C ARG A 69 -6.22 -3.86 5.04
N ALA A 70 -5.37 -3.10 4.36
CA ALA A 70 -4.75 -1.90 4.92
C ALA A 70 -4.79 -0.76 3.90
N GLU A 71 -5.09 0.43 4.39
CA GLU A 71 -5.14 1.66 3.60
C GLU A 71 -4.22 2.71 4.22
N ALA A 72 -3.48 3.43 3.38
CA ALA A 72 -2.65 4.54 3.80
C ALA A 72 -2.79 5.71 2.83
N VAL A 73 -2.69 6.93 3.36
CA VAL A 73 -2.86 8.17 2.60
C VAL A 73 -1.62 9.04 2.78
N ALA A 74 -1.15 9.64 1.69
CA ALA A 74 -0.07 10.63 1.69
C ALA A 74 -0.43 11.82 0.82
N VAL A 75 -0.04 13.02 1.23
CA VAL A 75 -0.17 14.24 0.42
C VAL A 75 0.99 14.29 -0.58
N LYS A 76 0.69 14.61 -1.84
CA LYS A 76 1.66 14.76 -2.92
C LYS A 76 2.66 15.85 -2.58
N GLU A 77 3.92 15.59 -2.90
CA GLU A 77 4.93 16.63 -2.82
C GLU A 77 4.55 17.77 -3.78
N PRO A 78 4.67 19.04 -3.36
CA PRO A 78 4.42 20.18 -4.25
C PRO A 78 5.35 20.07 -5.46
N ASP A 79 4.82 20.31 -6.67
CA ASP A 79 5.70 20.43 -7.83
C ASP A 79 6.53 21.71 -7.65
N PRO A 80 7.87 21.62 -7.49
CA PRO A 80 8.71 22.80 -7.36
C PRO A 80 8.73 23.68 -8.62
N ARG A 81 8.05 23.26 -9.70
CA ARG A 81 7.92 23.99 -10.97
C ARG A 81 6.51 24.54 -11.23
N ALA A 82 5.56 24.33 -10.33
CA ALA A 82 4.21 24.89 -10.42
C ALA A 82 4.12 26.34 -9.94
#